data_AF-U5FJH3-F1
#
_entry.id   AF-U5FJH3-F1
#
_cell.length_a   1.000
_cell.length_b   1.000
_cell.length_c   1.000
_cell.angle_alpha   90.00
_cell.angle_beta   90.00
_cell.angle_gamma   90.00
#
_symmetry.space_group_name_H-M   'P 1'
#
loop_
_entity.id
_entity.type
_entity.pdbx_description
1 polymer ?
#
loop_
_entity_poly.entity_id
_entity_poly.type
_entity_poly.pdbx_seq_one_letter_code
_entity_poly.pdbx_strand_id
1 'polypeptide(L)'
;MYVVPFGGEYTIDFCTNFWRTTVFFCGMSWSSEFHWFDIYDASRDPYCGDCNWTIQATGPCVDYYKYIWKESVCYPWNKKAYLH
;
A
#
# COMPACT_ATOMS: atom_id res chain seq x y z
N MET A 1 6.68 -11.24 -10.40
CA MET A 1 7.64 -10.74 -9.39
C MET A 1 8.50 -9.69 -10.08
N TYR A 2 8.54 -8.48 -9.56
CA TYR A 2 9.35 -7.38 -10.09
C TYR A 2 10.37 -6.96 -9.03
N VAL A 3 11.59 -6.63 -9.45
CA VAL A 3 12.66 -6.19 -8.54
C VAL A 3 12.78 -4.68 -8.63
N VAL A 4 12.48 -3.99 -7.52
CA VAL A 4 12.61 -2.54 -7.40
C VAL A 4 13.92 -2.24 -6.67
N PRO A 5 14.86 -1.49 -7.27
CA PRO A 5 16.05 -1.04 -6.55
C PRO A 5 15.67 -0.03 -5.46
N PHE A 6 16.56 0.20 -4.49
CA PHE A 6 16.33 1.23 -3.47
C PHE A 6 16.16 2.61 -4.13
N GLY A 7 15.12 3.35 -3.74
CA GLY A 7 14.75 4.63 -4.35
C GLY A 7 14.11 4.50 -5.74
N GLY A 8 13.89 3.27 -6.23
CA GLY A 8 13.12 3.02 -7.44
C GLY A 8 11.62 3.04 -7.19
N GLU A 9 10.86 3.04 -8.29
CA GLU A 9 9.41 3.08 -8.27
C GLU A 9 8.83 1.89 -9.03
N TYR A 10 7.62 1.49 -8.64
CA TYR A 10 6.84 0.47 -9.32
C TYR A 10 5.36 0.86 -9.27
N THR A 11 4.75 0.91 -10.44
CA THR A 11 3.36 1.30 -10.62
C THR A 11 2.56 0.12 -11.12
N ILE A 12 1.34 -0.01 -10.60
CA ILE A 12 0.35 -0.97 -11.09
C ILE A 12 -0.96 -0.26 -11.35
N ASP A 13 -1.56 -0.56 -12.48
CA ASP A 13 -2.89 -0.09 -12.83
C ASP A 13 -3.88 -1.23 -12.69
N PHE A 14 -5.01 -0.97 -12.05
CA PHE A 14 -6.08 -1.94 -11.86
C PHE A 14 -7.44 -1.25 -11.87
N CYS A 15 -8.49 -2.03 -12.13
CA CYS A 15 -9.87 -1.55 -12.04
C CYS A 15 -10.51 -2.01 -10.73
N THR A 16 -11.27 -1.12 -10.11
CA THR A 16 -12.05 -1.44 -8.91
C THR A 16 -13.43 -1.94 -9.30
N ASN A 17 -14.03 -2.78 -8.45
CA ASN A 17 -15.38 -3.26 -8.68
C ASN A 17 -16.41 -2.21 -8.25
N PHE A 18 -17.59 -2.26 -8.86
CA PHE A 18 -18.67 -1.33 -8.55
C PHE A 18 -19.12 -1.38 -7.08
N TRP A 19 -18.97 -2.54 -6.44
CA TRP A 19 -19.40 -2.81 -5.07
C TRP A 19 -18.44 -2.30 -3.99
N ARG A 20 -17.33 -1.63 -4.37
CA ARG A 20 -16.30 -1.10 -3.45
C ARG A 20 -15.77 -2.15 -2.46
N THR A 21 -15.57 -3.37 -2.94
CA THR A 21 -14.98 -4.48 -2.15
C THR A 21 -13.62 -4.92 -2.70
N THR A 22 -13.10 -4.23 -3.71
CA THR A 22 -11.78 -4.56 -4.28
C THR A 22 -10.68 -4.26 -3.28
N VAL A 23 -9.86 -5.29 -3.04
CA VAL A 23 -8.59 -5.17 -2.32
C VAL A 23 -7.48 -5.65 -3.23
N PHE A 24 -6.40 -4.88 -3.31
CA PHE A 24 -5.17 -5.26 -3.98
C PHE A 24 -4.01 -5.24 -2.99
N PHE A 25 -3.32 -6.37 -2.87
CA PHE A 25 -2.23 -6.55 -1.91
C PHE A 25 -0.90 -6.79 -2.61
N CYS A 26 0.17 -6.30 -1.99
CA CYS A 26 1.54 -6.56 -2.40
C CYS A 26 2.28 -7.29 -1.28
N GLY A 27 2.87 -8.43 -1.62
CA GLY A 27 3.92 -9.07 -0.83
C GLY A 27 5.27 -8.53 -1.27
N MET A 28 6.11 -8.16 -0.30
CA MET A 28 7.39 -7.53 -0.53
C MET A 28 8.46 -8.28 0.26
N SER A 29 9.54 -8.67 -0.42
CA SER A 29 10.63 -9.43 0.19
C SER A 29 11.95 -8.72 -0.03
N TRP A 30 12.70 -8.52 1.05
CA TRP A 30 14.10 -8.06 1.01
C TRP A 30 14.84 -8.61 2.23
N SER A 31 16.16 -8.77 2.14
CA SER A 31 17.03 -9.15 3.27
C SER A 31 16.51 -10.32 4.14
N SER A 32 15.91 -11.34 3.52
CA SER A 32 15.30 -12.51 4.19
C SER A 32 14.00 -12.25 4.98
N GLU A 33 13.49 -11.02 4.95
CA GLU A 33 12.19 -10.66 5.50
C GLU A 33 11.10 -10.72 4.43
N PHE A 34 9.89 -11.01 4.87
CA PHE A 34 8.68 -10.91 4.05
C PHE A 34 7.67 -10.04 4.77
N HIS A 35 7.25 -8.99 4.08
CA HIS A 35 6.23 -8.06 4.52
C HIS A 35 5.07 -8.07 3.52
N TRP A 36 3.87 -7.74 4.00
CA TRP A 36 2.70 -7.64 3.14
C TRP A 36 1.83 -6.48 3.55
N PHE A 37 1.18 -5.89 2.55
CA PHE A 37 0.29 -4.77 2.74
C PHE A 37 -0.75 -4.71 1.63
N ASP A 38 -1.97 -4.30 2.00
CA ASP A 38 -3.05 -4.00 1.06
C ASP A 38 -2.81 -2.60 0.50
N ILE A 39 -2.10 -2.51 -0.62
CA ILE A 39 -1.77 -1.22 -1.28
C ILE A 39 -3.00 -0.51 -1.86
N TYR A 40 -4.12 -1.22 -1.97
CA TYR A 40 -5.42 -0.63 -2.18
C TYR A 40 -6.49 -1.42 -1.43
N ASP A 41 -7.29 -0.73 -0.64
CA ASP A 41 -8.51 -1.28 -0.04
C ASP A 41 -9.65 -0.29 -0.30
N ALA A 42 -10.67 -0.69 -1.06
CA ALA A 42 -11.77 0.19 -1.45
C ALA A 42 -12.54 0.81 -0.26
N SER A 43 -12.48 0.20 0.93
CA SER A 43 -13.08 0.74 2.16
C SER A 43 -12.21 1.83 2.80
N ARG A 44 -10.87 1.69 2.73
CA ARG A 44 -9.88 2.65 3.25
C ARG A 44 -9.60 3.78 2.26
N ASP A 45 -9.54 3.46 0.97
CA ASP A 45 -9.10 4.33 -0.13
C ASP A 45 -10.21 4.63 -1.16
N PRO A 46 -11.45 4.96 -0.77
CA PRO A 46 -12.59 5.08 -1.69
C PRO A 46 -12.47 6.22 -2.70
N TYR A 47 -11.56 7.17 -2.47
CA TYR A 47 -11.30 8.34 -3.33
C TYR A 47 -9.89 8.34 -3.91
N CYS A 48 -9.16 7.24 -3.78
CA CYS A 48 -7.84 7.14 -4.37
C CYS A 48 -7.97 6.96 -5.89
N GLY A 49 -7.48 7.95 -6.62
CA GLY A 49 -7.11 7.79 -8.04
C GLY A 49 -5.72 7.20 -8.12
N ASP A 50 -4.72 8.00 -7.73
CA ASP A 50 -3.32 7.58 -7.61
C ASP A 50 -2.92 7.48 -6.13
N CYS A 51 -2.65 6.26 -5.66
CA CYS A 51 -2.17 6.00 -4.30
C CYS A 51 -0.66 5.81 -4.32
N ASN A 52 0.08 6.90 -4.11
CA ASN A 52 1.54 6.86 -4.07
C ASN A 52 2.03 6.45 -2.68
N TRP A 53 2.34 5.17 -2.52
CA TRP A 53 2.89 4.61 -1.29
C TRP A 53 4.42 4.69 -1.29
N THR A 54 4.99 5.31 -0.27
CA THR A 54 6.41 5.21 0.06
C THR A 54 6.64 4.00 0.96
N ILE A 55 7.43 3.04 0.50
CA ILE A 55 7.72 1.82 1.25
C ILE A 55 8.95 2.03 2.15
N GLN A 56 8.75 1.92 3.46
CA GLN A 56 9.81 1.95 4.47
C GLN A 56 9.91 0.63 5.22
N ALA A 57 11.04 0.34 5.86
CA ALA A 57 11.20 -0.88 6.64
C ALA A 57 10.14 -1.04 7.75
N THR A 58 9.67 0.06 8.33
CA THR A 58 8.63 0.09 9.37
C THR A 58 7.21 -0.08 8.83
N GLY A 59 6.98 0.17 7.54
CA GLY A 59 5.67 0.13 6.92
C GLY A 59 5.53 1.07 5.73
N PRO A 60 4.43 0.95 4.97
CA PRO A 60 4.09 1.88 3.90
C PRO A 60 3.50 3.18 4.45
N CYS A 61 3.90 4.29 3.85
CA CYS A 61 3.36 5.62 4.12
C CYS A 61 2.75 6.21 2.85
N VAL A 62 1.71 7.01 3.01
CA VAL A 62 1.06 7.75 1.92
C VAL A 62 0.84 9.18 2.37
N ASP A 63 0.99 10.09 1.42
CA ASP A 63 0.71 11.50 1.65
C ASP A 63 -0.69 11.84 1.12
N TYR A 64 -1.61 12.17 2.02
CA TYR A 64 -2.93 12.67 1.65
C TYR A 64 -2.90 14.20 1.59
N TYR A 65 -3.44 14.75 0.50
CA TYR A 65 -3.66 16.19 0.37
C TYR A 65 -5.09 16.53 0.73
N LYS A 66 -5.26 17.33 1.79
CA LYS A 66 -6.56 17.88 2.19
C LYS A 66 -6.51 19.40 2.06
N TYR A 67 -7.01 19.88 0.92
CA TYR A 67 -6.92 21.29 0.50
C TYR A 67 -5.45 21.76 0.41
N ILE A 68 -5.01 22.64 1.33
CA ILE A 68 -3.65 23.18 1.37
C ILE A 68 -2.71 22.39 2.30
N TRP A 69 -3.24 21.42 3.05
CA TRP A 69 -2.49 20.67 4.05
C TRP A 69 -2.10 19.30 3.51
N LYS A 70 -0.86 18.92 3.77
CA LYS A 70 -0.32 17.60 3.49
C LYS A 70 -0.28 16.82 4.81
N GLU A 71 -0.96 15.69 4.85
CA GLU A 71 -0.94 14.76 5.97
C GLU A 71 -0.23 13.48 5.54
N SER A 72 0.89 13.16 6.18
CA SER A 72 1.61 11.91 5.97
C SER A 72 1.08 10.85 6.93
N VAL A 73 0.49 9.80 6.38
CA VAL A 73 -0.08 8.69 7.16
C VAL A 73 0.74 7.44 6.89
N CYS A 74 1.25 6.80 7.94
CA CYS A 74 1.98 5.56 7.86
C CYS A 74 1.19 4.43 8.51
N TYR A 75 1.22 3.26 7.89
CA TYR A 75 0.54 2.07 8.37
C TYR A 75 1.57 1.02 8.78
N PRO A 76 1.30 0.22 9.82
CA PRO A 76 2.12 -0.95 10.09
C PRO A 76 1.95 -1.97 8.97
N TRP A 77 2.96 -2.83 8.78
CA TRP A 77 2.81 -4.04 7.98
C TRP A 77 1.63 -4.89 8.48
N ASN A 78 0.93 -5.52 7.55
CA ASN A 78 -0.17 -6.40 7.93
C ASN A 78 0.40 -7.56 8.77
N LYS A 79 -0.32 -7.94 9.83
CA LYS A 79 0.07 -9.07 10.67
C LYS A 79 -0.49 -10.35 10.09
N LYS A 80 0.30 -11.43 10.10
CA LYS A 80 -0.27 -12.75 9.85
C LYS A 80 -1.37 -12.96 10.89
N ALA A 81 -2.59 -13.26 10.44
CA ALA A 81 -3.58 -13.81 11.34
C ALA A 81 -3.00 -15.14 11.86
N TYR A 82 -2.60 -15.17 13.12
CA TYR A 82 -2.33 -16.44 13.77
C TYR A 82 -3.69 -17.14 13.84
N LEU A 83 -3.86 -18.19 13.04
CA LEU A 83 -4.94 -19.14 13.24
C LEU A 83 -4.67 -19.79 14.61
N HIS A 84 -5.44 -19.37 15.62
CA HIS A 84 -5.57 -20.10 16.88
C HIS A 84 -6.54 -21.26 16.70
#